data_AF-A0A6J2DID5-F1
#
_entry.id   AF-A0A6J2DID5-F1
#
_cell.length_a   1.000
_cell.length_b   1.000
_cell.length_c   1.000
_cell.angle_alpha   90.00
_cell.angle_beta   90.00
_cell.angle_gamma   90.00
#
_symmetry.space_group_name_H-M   'P 1'
#
loop_
_entity.id
_entity.type
_entity.pdbx_description
1 polymer ?
#
loop_
_entity_poly.entity_id
_entity_poly.type
_entity_poly.pdbx_seq_one_letter_code
_entity_poly.pdbx_strand_id
1 'polypeptide(L)'
;MFISLWEFFYGHFFRFWMKWLLRQMTGKCELQRIFDTYVGAQRTHRIENSLTYSKNKVLQKATLVVQSEVDKCVEDIMKEKNINPEKDASFKICMKACLLQISGYKQLYLDVESVRKRPYDSDNLQHEKLLLKLWNLLMPTKKLKARISKQWADIGFQGDDPKTDFRGMGILGLINLVYFSENYTSEAHQILSRSNHPKLGYSYAIVGINLTEMAYSLLKSEALKFHLYNFVPGVPTMEHFHQFYCYLVYEFDKFWFEEKPESIMYFNMYREKFHEKIKGLLLDLKLNLVKDLLKGAALYE
;
A
#
# COMPACT_ATOMS: atom_id res chain seq x y z
N MET A 1 -19.89 25.60 22.43
CA MET A 1 -19.98 25.05 23.80
C MET A 1 -21.05 23.96 23.94
N PHE A 2 -22.24 24.10 23.35
CA PHE A 2 -23.27 23.04 23.39
C PHE A 2 -22.92 21.77 22.58
N ILE A 3 -22.26 21.90 21.43
CA ILE A 3 -21.82 20.75 20.61
C ILE A 3 -20.77 19.90 21.37
N SER A 4 -19.84 20.54 22.07
CA SER A 4 -18.81 19.81 22.85
C SER A 4 -19.37 19.13 24.09
N LEU A 5 -20.42 19.68 24.71
CA LEU A 5 -21.15 19.03 25.81
C LEU A 5 -21.93 17.81 25.31
N TRP A 6 -22.60 17.91 24.17
CA TRP A 6 -23.34 16.78 23.59
C TRP A 6 -22.41 15.63 23.16
N GLU A 7 -21.28 15.93 22.49
CA GLU A 7 -20.26 14.93 22.17
C GLU A 7 -19.64 14.29 23.43
N PHE A 8 -19.47 15.08 24.50
CA PHE A 8 -18.99 14.57 25.78
C PHE A 8 -20.00 13.63 26.45
N PHE A 9 -21.28 14.02 26.54
CA PHE A 9 -22.33 13.18 27.12
C PHE A 9 -22.62 11.92 26.28
N TYR A 10 -22.70 12.05 24.95
CA TYR A 10 -22.92 10.95 24.03
C TYR A 10 -21.72 9.99 23.98
N GLY A 11 -20.51 10.53 23.91
CA GLY A 11 -19.28 9.75 23.83
C GLY A 11 -18.91 9.03 25.13
N HIS A 12 -19.21 9.64 26.29
CA HIS A 12 -18.69 9.15 27.56
C HIS A 12 -19.70 8.34 28.38
N PHE A 13 -20.97 8.76 28.45
CA PHE A 13 -22.00 8.06 29.22
C PHE A 13 -22.80 7.10 28.36
N PHE A 14 -23.32 7.57 27.22
CA PHE A 14 -24.17 6.74 26.36
C PHE A 14 -23.38 5.56 25.75
N ARG A 15 -22.18 5.80 25.22
CA ARG A 15 -21.33 4.71 24.69
C ARG A 15 -20.96 3.67 25.75
N PHE A 16 -20.65 4.10 26.98
CA PHE A 16 -20.33 3.18 28.06
C PHE A 16 -21.55 2.34 28.44
N TRP A 17 -22.69 3.00 28.63
CA TRP A 17 -23.94 2.34 28.98
C TRP A 17 -24.40 1.36 27.89
N MET A 18 -24.32 1.74 26.62
CA MET A 18 -24.60 0.84 25.49
C MET A 18 -23.66 -0.37 25.44
N LYS A 19 -22.36 -0.19 25.70
CA LYS A 19 -21.41 -1.32 25.77
C LYS A 19 -21.75 -2.27 26.91
N TRP A 20 -22.13 -1.73 28.06
CA TRP A 20 -22.55 -2.52 29.22
C TRP A 20 -23.86 -3.26 28.93
N LEU A 21 -24.88 -2.57 28.42
CA LEU A 21 -26.18 -3.15 28.05
C LEU A 21 -26.02 -4.29 27.04
N LEU A 22 -25.27 -4.06 25.96
CA LEU A 22 -25.01 -5.09 24.96
C LEU A 22 -24.26 -6.28 25.55
N ARG A 23 -23.36 -6.06 26.53
CA ARG A 23 -22.69 -7.17 27.23
C ARG A 23 -23.68 -7.98 28.05
N GLN A 24 -24.63 -7.35 28.74
CA GLN A 24 -25.67 -8.05 29.48
C GLN A 24 -26.61 -8.84 28.54
N MET A 25 -26.99 -8.23 27.42
CA MET A 25 -27.89 -8.86 26.44
C MET A 25 -27.24 -10.04 25.69
N THR A 26 -25.98 -9.90 25.29
CA THR A 26 -25.31 -10.86 24.39
C THR A 26 -24.35 -11.81 25.09
N GLY A 27 -23.96 -11.51 26.34
CA GLY A 27 -22.87 -12.19 27.04
C GLY A 27 -21.47 -11.90 26.47
N LYS A 28 -21.37 -11.17 25.34
CA LYS A 28 -20.13 -10.95 24.59
C LYS A 28 -19.53 -9.57 24.84
N CYS A 29 -18.21 -9.46 24.76
CA CYS A 29 -17.54 -8.16 24.76
C CYS A 29 -17.61 -7.47 23.37
N GLU A 30 -17.19 -6.21 23.29
CA GLU A 30 -17.19 -5.46 22.01
C GLU A 30 -16.36 -6.13 20.92
N LEU A 31 -15.19 -6.68 21.27
CA LEU A 31 -14.32 -7.36 20.30
C LEU A 31 -15.02 -8.59 19.71
N GLN A 32 -15.61 -9.45 20.56
CA GLN A 32 -16.36 -10.62 20.10
C GLN A 32 -17.52 -10.22 19.17
N ARG A 33 -18.28 -9.18 19.51
CA ARG A 33 -19.35 -8.68 18.64
C ARG A 33 -18.84 -8.17 17.29
N ILE A 34 -17.64 -7.55 17.25
CA ILE A 34 -17.01 -7.16 15.98
C ILE A 34 -16.68 -8.40 15.14
N PHE A 35 -16.13 -9.45 15.74
CA PHE A 35 -15.83 -10.70 15.02
C PHE A 35 -17.08 -11.40 14.50
N ASP A 36 -18.19 -11.38 15.24
CA ASP A 36 -19.47 -11.96 14.81
C ASP A 36 -20.11 -11.20 13.64
N THR A 37 -19.93 -9.87 13.59
CA THR A 37 -20.68 -8.99 12.68
C THR A 37 -19.92 -8.67 11.39
N TYR A 38 -18.60 -8.49 11.48
CA TYR A 38 -17.79 -7.97 10.39
C TYR A 38 -16.76 -9.01 9.93
N VAL A 39 -16.34 -8.91 8.68
CA VAL A 39 -15.31 -9.77 8.06
C VAL A 39 -14.25 -8.92 7.34
N GLY A 40 -13.12 -9.54 6.99
CA GLY A 40 -12.05 -8.92 6.21
C GLY A 40 -11.57 -7.59 6.77
N ALA A 41 -11.31 -6.63 5.89
CA ALA A 41 -10.79 -5.32 6.25
C ALA A 41 -11.71 -4.51 7.18
N GLN A 42 -13.04 -4.65 7.06
CA GLN A 42 -13.98 -3.98 7.97
C GLN A 42 -13.79 -4.44 9.41
N ARG A 43 -13.61 -5.75 9.61
CA ARG A 43 -13.32 -6.33 10.94
C ARG A 43 -12.02 -5.75 11.48
N THR A 44 -10.93 -5.85 10.73
CA THR A 44 -9.62 -5.37 11.17
C THR A 44 -9.62 -3.88 11.50
N HIS A 45 -10.23 -3.05 10.66
CA HIS A 45 -10.35 -1.61 10.91
C HIS A 45 -11.17 -1.30 12.17
N ARG A 46 -12.27 -2.02 12.43
CA ARG A 46 -13.07 -1.84 13.65
C ARG A 46 -12.35 -2.32 14.89
N ILE A 47 -11.58 -3.42 14.80
CA ILE A 47 -10.70 -3.88 15.87
C ILE A 47 -9.64 -2.80 16.16
N GLU A 48 -8.95 -2.29 15.14
CA GLU A 48 -7.96 -1.20 15.27
C GLU A 48 -8.55 0.01 16.00
N ASN A 49 -9.72 0.48 15.59
CA ASN A 49 -10.43 1.58 16.25
C ASN A 49 -10.79 1.24 17.71
N SER A 50 -11.30 0.03 17.96
CA SER A 50 -11.67 -0.40 19.32
C SER A 50 -10.47 -0.43 20.26
N LEU A 51 -9.32 -0.94 19.78
CA LEU A 51 -8.07 -0.97 20.53
C LEU A 51 -7.49 0.43 20.75
N THR A 52 -7.38 1.23 19.69
CA THR A 52 -6.78 2.59 19.70
C THR A 52 -7.46 3.50 20.71
N TYR A 53 -8.79 3.52 20.72
CA TYR A 53 -9.60 4.36 21.61
C TYR A 53 -10.00 3.67 22.92
N SER A 54 -9.40 2.53 23.23
CA SER A 54 -9.65 1.83 24.49
C SER A 54 -9.05 2.60 25.68
N LYS A 55 -9.82 2.71 26.76
CA LYS A 55 -9.31 3.19 28.06
C LYS A 55 -8.43 2.17 28.76
N ASN A 56 -8.53 0.90 28.35
CA ASN A 56 -7.73 -0.18 28.91
C ASN A 56 -6.33 -0.19 28.28
N LYS A 57 -5.29 -0.11 29.12
CA LYS A 57 -3.90 0.01 28.65
C LYS A 57 -3.37 -1.23 27.94
N VAL A 58 -3.84 -2.43 28.29
CA VAL A 58 -3.49 -3.68 27.59
C VAL A 58 -4.00 -3.61 26.15
N LEU A 59 -5.28 -3.27 25.97
CA LEU A 59 -5.86 -3.12 24.63
C LEU A 59 -5.22 -1.98 23.83
N GLN A 60 -4.99 -0.83 24.46
CA GLN A 60 -4.44 0.34 23.76
C GLN A 60 -3.05 0.03 23.19
N LYS A 61 -2.21 -0.64 23.98
CA LYS A 61 -0.85 -1.03 23.58
C LYS A 61 -0.83 -2.11 22.49
N ALA A 62 -1.90 -2.91 22.35
CA ALA A 62 -1.98 -3.95 21.33
C ALA A 62 -1.83 -3.42 19.89
N THR A 63 -2.16 -2.16 19.63
CA THR A 63 -1.98 -1.54 18.31
C THR A 63 -0.51 -1.28 17.93
N LEU A 64 0.42 -1.45 18.87
CA LEU A 64 1.85 -1.25 18.72
C LEU A 64 2.64 -2.55 18.94
N VAL A 65 1.95 -3.70 19.00
CA VAL A 65 2.59 -4.99 19.23
C VAL A 65 3.54 -5.32 18.08
N VAL A 66 4.74 -5.83 18.43
CA VAL A 66 5.68 -6.36 17.44
C VAL A 66 5.31 -7.80 17.08
N GLN A 67 5.64 -8.23 15.87
CA GLN A 67 5.22 -9.53 15.33
C GLN A 67 5.53 -10.73 16.26
N SER A 68 6.70 -10.73 16.91
CA SER A 68 7.13 -11.80 17.81
C SER A 68 6.32 -11.90 19.11
N GLU A 69 5.62 -10.82 19.50
CA GLU A 69 4.84 -10.75 20.74
C GLU A 69 3.33 -10.87 20.53
N VAL A 70 2.88 -11.03 19.28
CA VAL A 70 1.45 -11.03 18.93
C VAL A 70 0.68 -12.13 19.68
N ASP A 71 1.23 -13.35 19.78
CA ASP A 71 0.55 -14.45 20.45
C ASP A 71 0.29 -14.15 21.93
N LYS A 72 1.32 -13.64 22.63
CA LYS A 72 1.21 -13.19 24.01
C LYS A 72 0.21 -12.03 24.15
N CYS A 73 0.24 -11.07 23.22
CA CYS A 73 -0.68 -9.94 23.24
C CYS A 73 -2.15 -10.40 23.07
N VAL A 74 -2.42 -11.38 22.20
CA VAL A 74 -3.77 -11.96 22.07
C VAL A 74 -4.20 -12.61 23.39
N GLU A 75 -3.32 -13.35 24.06
CA GLU A 75 -3.62 -13.98 25.35
C GLU A 75 -3.92 -12.95 26.45
N ASP A 76 -3.13 -11.87 26.52
CA ASP A 76 -3.36 -10.76 27.44
C ASP A 76 -4.72 -10.08 27.17
N ILE A 77 -5.09 -9.88 25.90
CA ILE A 77 -6.39 -9.32 25.50
C ILE A 77 -7.54 -10.25 25.92
N MET A 78 -7.40 -11.56 25.68
CA MET A 78 -8.42 -12.55 26.04
C MET A 78 -8.63 -12.60 27.55
N LYS A 79 -7.53 -12.60 28.33
CA LYS A 79 -7.57 -12.52 29.79
C LYS A 79 -8.27 -11.24 30.26
N GLU A 80 -7.87 -10.08 29.74
CA GLU A 80 -8.45 -8.79 30.11
C GLU A 80 -9.94 -8.66 29.75
N LYS A 81 -10.40 -9.41 28.75
CA LYS A 81 -11.80 -9.43 28.32
C LYS A 81 -12.62 -10.60 28.83
N ASN A 82 -12.02 -11.46 29.66
CA ASN A 82 -12.64 -12.69 30.17
C ASN A 82 -13.19 -13.56 29.03
N ILE A 83 -12.42 -13.68 27.93
CA ILE A 83 -12.76 -14.54 26.79
C ILE A 83 -12.16 -15.92 27.03
N ASN A 84 -12.95 -16.99 26.85
CA ASN A 84 -12.50 -18.35 27.12
C ASN A 84 -11.72 -18.91 25.90
N PRO A 85 -10.43 -19.27 26.04
CA PRO A 85 -9.62 -19.73 24.92
C PRO A 85 -10.11 -21.01 24.23
N GLU A 86 -10.72 -21.93 24.99
CA GLU A 86 -11.21 -23.21 24.47
C GLU A 86 -12.52 -23.03 23.70
N LYS A 87 -13.42 -22.18 24.22
CA LYS A 87 -14.72 -21.91 23.58
C LYS A 87 -14.61 -20.95 22.40
N ASP A 88 -13.66 -20.01 22.45
CA ASP A 88 -13.48 -18.95 21.45
C ASP A 88 -12.18 -19.14 20.64
N ALA A 89 -11.85 -20.37 20.23
CA ALA A 89 -10.63 -20.66 19.47
C ALA A 89 -10.54 -19.82 18.16
N SER A 90 -11.68 -19.60 17.49
CA SER A 90 -11.75 -18.74 16.30
C SER A 90 -11.44 -17.27 16.58
N PHE A 91 -11.77 -16.77 17.78
CA PHE A 91 -11.40 -15.42 18.21
C PHE A 91 -9.88 -15.28 18.29
N LYS A 92 -9.18 -16.25 18.90
CA LYS A 92 -7.71 -16.22 19.02
C LYS A 92 -7.05 -16.07 17.64
N ILE A 93 -7.47 -16.90 16.67
CA ILE A 93 -6.94 -16.89 15.30
C ILE A 93 -7.24 -15.56 14.59
N CYS A 94 -8.50 -15.12 14.63
CA CYS A 94 -8.89 -13.90 13.93
C CYS A 94 -8.28 -12.65 14.57
N MET A 95 -8.14 -12.61 15.90
CA MET A 95 -7.50 -11.52 16.62
C MET A 95 -6.01 -11.43 16.30
N LYS A 96 -5.32 -12.59 16.25
CA LYS A 96 -3.93 -12.65 15.78
C LYS A 96 -3.79 -12.06 14.38
N ALA A 97 -4.66 -12.46 13.43
CA ALA A 97 -4.64 -11.93 12.07
C ALA A 97 -4.85 -10.40 12.04
N CYS A 98 -5.84 -9.88 12.78
CA CYS A 98 -6.06 -8.44 12.87
C CYS A 98 -4.84 -7.69 13.44
N LEU A 99 -4.20 -8.20 14.50
CA LEU A 99 -3.03 -7.56 15.10
C LEU A 99 -1.82 -7.57 14.15
N LEU A 100 -1.59 -8.66 13.42
CA LEU A 100 -0.54 -8.75 12.40
C LEU A 100 -0.76 -7.74 11.26
N GLN A 101 -2.01 -7.59 10.81
CA GLN A 101 -2.36 -6.62 9.78
C GLN A 101 -2.15 -5.18 10.26
N ILE A 102 -2.64 -4.84 11.47
CA ILE A 102 -2.54 -3.49 12.05
C ILE A 102 -1.08 -3.09 12.27
N SER A 103 -0.32 -3.94 12.98
CA SER A 103 1.10 -3.68 13.26
C SER A 103 1.93 -3.69 11.98
N GLY A 104 1.67 -4.65 11.09
CA GLY A 104 2.35 -4.77 9.81
C GLY A 104 2.12 -3.58 8.89
N TYR A 105 0.91 -3.00 8.84
CA TYR A 105 0.66 -1.80 8.05
C TYR A 105 1.50 -0.61 8.52
N LYS A 106 1.60 -0.41 9.84
CA LYS A 106 2.43 0.63 10.43
C LYS A 106 3.91 0.40 10.12
N GLN A 107 4.37 -0.83 10.24
CA GLN A 107 5.76 -1.19 9.91
C GLN A 107 6.06 -0.98 8.43
N LEU A 108 5.16 -1.41 7.54
CA LEU A 108 5.27 -1.20 6.10
C LEU A 108 5.44 0.29 5.76
N TYR A 109 4.64 1.18 6.35
CA TYR A 109 4.79 2.62 6.13
C TYR A 109 6.18 3.12 6.55
N LEU A 110 6.70 2.68 7.70
CA LEU A 110 8.03 3.04 8.16
C LEU A 110 9.13 2.51 7.23
N ASP A 111 9.00 1.26 6.77
CA ASP A 111 9.95 0.64 5.86
C ASP A 111 9.98 1.38 4.52
N VAL A 112 8.81 1.65 3.92
CA VAL A 112 8.69 2.42 2.67
C VAL A 112 9.26 3.84 2.84
N GLU A 113 8.92 4.54 3.93
CA GLU A 113 9.41 5.89 4.19
C GLU A 113 10.93 5.91 4.39
N SER A 114 11.50 4.90 5.05
CA SER A 114 12.94 4.76 5.24
C SER A 114 13.67 4.59 3.90
N VAL A 115 13.09 3.83 2.96
CA VAL A 115 13.65 3.63 1.63
C VAL A 115 13.51 4.89 0.79
N ARG A 116 12.31 5.52 0.78
CA ARG A 116 12.03 6.76 0.05
C ARG A 116 12.97 7.90 0.44
N LYS A 117 13.30 8.03 1.72
CA LYS A 117 14.20 9.07 2.24
C LYS A 117 15.67 8.86 1.88
N ARG A 118 16.09 7.67 1.47
CA ARG A 118 17.47 7.41 1.05
C ARG A 118 17.68 7.99 -0.35
N PRO A 119 18.51 9.04 -0.52
CA PRO A 119 18.79 9.58 -1.83
C PRO A 119 19.52 8.56 -2.69
N TYR A 120 19.33 8.65 -4.00
CA TYR A 120 20.21 7.96 -4.93
C TYR A 120 21.63 8.53 -4.81
N ASP A 121 22.61 7.63 -4.79
CA ASP A 121 24.02 7.97 -4.59
C ASP A 121 24.84 7.29 -5.68
N SER A 122 25.49 8.11 -6.51
CA SER A 122 26.33 7.67 -7.62
C SER A 122 27.65 7.05 -7.18
N ASP A 123 28.08 7.33 -5.94
CA ASP A 123 29.28 6.74 -5.36
C ASP A 123 28.96 5.39 -4.66
N ASN A 124 27.68 5.06 -4.51
CA ASN A 124 27.23 3.79 -3.95
C ASN A 124 27.11 2.72 -5.05
N LEU A 125 28.01 1.73 -5.00
CA LEU A 125 28.05 0.64 -5.98
C LEU A 125 26.75 -0.17 -6.08
N GLN A 126 25.98 -0.31 -5.00
CA GLN A 126 24.70 -1.03 -5.05
C GLN A 126 23.63 -0.25 -5.80
N HIS A 127 23.59 1.08 -5.64
CA HIS A 127 22.67 1.94 -6.37
C HIS A 127 22.99 1.96 -7.88
N GLU A 128 24.27 2.05 -8.22
CA GLU A 128 24.74 1.99 -9.61
C GLU A 128 24.46 0.62 -10.25
N LYS A 129 24.67 -0.49 -9.52
CA LYS A 129 24.28 -1.83 -9.97
C LYS A 129 22.78 -1.95 -10.24
N LEU A 130 21.95 -1.37 -9.38
CA LEU A 130 20.50 -1.40 -9.54
C LEU A 130 20.06 -0.58 -10.77
N LEU A 131 20.68 0.57 -11.00
CA LEU A 131 20.40 1.41 -12.18
C LEU A 131 20.83 0.70 -13.48
N LEU A 132 22.00 0.06 -13.47
CA LEU A 132 22.46 -0.72 -14.62
C LEU A 132 21.59 -1.96 -14.86
N LYS A 133 21.10 -2.59 -13.79
CA LYS A 133 20.12 -3.68 -13.88
C LYS A 133 18.84 -3.22 -14.57
N LEU A 134 18.30 -2.04 -14.21
CA LEU A 134 17.14 -1.47 -14.89
C LEU A 134 17.37 -1.34 -16.40
N TRP A 135 18.52 -0.76 -16.80
CA TRP A 135 18.87 -0.62 -18.21
C TRP A 135 18.89 -1.98 -18.92
N ASN A 136 19.56 -2.97 -18.34
CA ASN A 136 19.69 -4.29 -18.96
C ASN A 136 18.35 -5.02 -19.07
N LEU A 137 17.45 -4.83 -18.10
CA LEU A 137 16.09 -5.38 -18.15
C LEU A 137 15.28 -4.76 -19.28
N LEU A 138 15.36 -3.43 -19.47
CA LEU A 138 14.53 -2.70 -20.45
C LEU A 138 15.13 -2.64 -21.86
N MET A 139 16.46 -2.70 -21.99
CA MET A 139 17.20 -2.56 -23.25
C MET A 139 18.16 -3.73 -23.48
N PRO A 140 17.67 -4.99 -23.52
CA PRO A 140 18.52 -6.18 -23.54
C PRO A 140 19.44 -6.28 -24.77
N THR A 141 19.08 -5.62 -25.87
CA THR A 141 19.85 -5.62 -27.14
C THR A 141 20.80 -4.43 -27.27
N LYS A 142 20.74 -3.44 -26.38
CA LYS A 142 21.52 -2.20 -26.47
C LYS A 142 22.36 -2.02 -25.21
N LYS A 143 23.68 -2.11 -25.32
CA LYS A 143 24.58 -1.82 -24.18
C LYS A 143 24.61 -0.32 -23.87
N LEU A 144 24.62 0.01 -22.58
CA LEU A 144 24.87 1.37 -22.11
C LEU A 144 26.35 1.70 -22.32
N LYS A 145 26.67 2.78 -23.06
CA LYS A 145 28.05 3.15 -23.41
C LYS A 145 28.78 3.82 -22.25
N ALA A 146 28.06 4.57 -21.43
CA ALA A 146 28.59 5.30 -20.28
C ALA A 146 27.48 5.55 -19.26
N ARG A 147 27.87 5.70 -18.00
CA ARG A 147 26.93 6.00 -16.92
C ARG A 147 26.22 7.34 -17.11
N ILE A 148 26.90 8.36 -17.62
CA ILE A 148 26.29 9.63 -18.02
C ILE A 148 26.20 9.62 -19.55
N SER A 149 24.98 9.59 -20.07
CA SER A 149 24.72 9.45 -21.50
C SER A 149 23.28 9.81 -21.87
N LYS A 150 23.10 10.37 -23.07
CA LYS A 150 21.77 10.58 -23.69
C LYS A 150 20.96 9.29 -23.85
N GLN A 151 21.59 8.12 -23.76
CA GLN A 151 20.90 6.82 -23.85
C GLN A 151 19.78 6.67 -22.81
N TRP A 152 19.89 7.29 -21.64
CA TRP A 152 18.85 7.21 -20.61
C TRP A 152 17.49 7.76 -21.05
N ALA A 153 17.47 8.66 -22.03
CA ALA A 153 16.24 9.13 -22.65
C ALA A 153 15.46 8.01 -23.36
N ASP A 154 16.14 6.95 -23.83
CA ASP A 154 15.50 5.81 -24.52
C ASP A 154 14.52 5.04 -23.60
N ILE A 155 14.75 5.09 -22.28
CA ILE A 155 13.86 4.52 -21.26
C ILE A 155 13.14 5.60 -20.45
N GLY A 156 13.13 6.84 -20.96
CA GLY A 156 12.32 7.92 -20.44
C GLY A 156 12.83 8.57 -19.14
N PHE A 157 14.14 8.58 -18.88
CA PHE A 157 14.73 9.51 -17.91
C PHE A 157 14.93 10.91 -18.52
N GLN A 158 15.10 11.93 -17.66
CA GLN A 158 15.38 13.29 -18.12
C GLN A 158 16.88 13.57 -18.10
N GLY A 159 17.38 14.13 -19.21
CA GLY A 159 18.80 14.45 -19.36
C GLY A 159 19.71 13.22 -19.45
N ASP A 160 20.99 13.44 -19.21
CA ASP A 160 22.03 12.42 -19.42
C ASP A 160 22.36 11.63 -18.14
N ASP A 161 21.83 12.05 -16.98
CA ASP A 161 22.07 11.41 -15.68
C ASP A 161 20.75 11.20 -14.90
N PRO A 162 20.28 9.94 -14.77
CA PRO A 162 19.09 9.59 -13.99
C PRO A 162 19.09 10.05 -12.52
N LYS A 163 20.26 10.35 -11.93
CA LYS A 163 20.37 10.78 -10.53
C LYS A 163 19.41 11.92 -10.18
N THR A 164 19.21 12.87 -11.10
CA THR A 164 18.36 14.04 -10.84
C THR A 164 16.87 13.70 -10.79
N ASP A 165 16.45 12.58 -11.37
CA ASP A 165 15.04 12.20 -11.43
C ASP A 165 14.56 11.53 -10.13
N PHE A 166 15.48 10.96 -9.37
CA PHE A 166 15.18 10.29 -8.09
C PHE A 166 15.05 11.25 -6.90
N ARG A 167 15.08 12.58 -7.09
CA ARG A 167 15.08 13.57 -6.00
C ARG A 167 13.89 13.42 -5.03
N GLY A 168 12.68 13.21 -5.56
CA GLY A 168 11.46 13.13 -4.73
C GLY A 168 11.32 11.80 -3.98
N MET A 169 11.45 10.69 -4.72
CA MET A 169 11.21 9.33 -4.22
C MET A 169 12.47 8.59 -3.76
N GLY A 170 13.64 9.21 -3.88
CA GLY A 170 14.92 8.57 -3.55
C GLY A 170 15.13 7.27 -4.31
N ILE A 171 15.86 6.35 -3.67
CA ILE A 171 16.14 5.02 -4.23
C ILE A 171 14.86 4.17 -4.41
N LEU A 172 13.76 4.48 -3.71
CA LEU A 172 12.49 3.76 -3.85
C LEU A 172 11.96 3.80 -5.29
N GLY A 173 12.09 4.96 -5.96
CA GLY A 173 11.67 5.11 -7.36
C GLY A 173 12.41 4.14 -8.29
N LEU A 174 13.72 3.99 -8.10
CA LEU A 174 14.53 3.04 -8.87
C LEU A 174 14.18 1.58 -8.53
N ILE A 175 14.02 1.27 -7.24
CA ILE A 175 13.65 -0.09 -6.79
C ILE A 175 12.32 -0.51 -7.42
N ASN A 176 11.32 0.36 -7.43
CA ASN A 176 10.02 0.09 -8.05
C ASN A 176 10.12 -0.16 -9.55
N LEU A 177 10.85 0.69 -10.29
CA LEU A 177 11.10 0.48 -11.73
C LEU A 177 11.76 -0.87 -12.01
N VAL A 178 12.79 -1.24 -11.23
CA VAL A 178 13.46 -2.54 -11.36
C VAL A 178 12.52 -3.68 -11.01
N TYR A 179 11.78 -3.57 -9.90
CA TYR A 179 10.84 -4.60 -9.47
C TYR A 179 9.82 -4.90 -10.55
N PHE A 180 9.21 -3.88 -11.16
CA PHE A 180 8.27 -4.08 -12.26
C PHE A 180 8.95 -4.72 -13.48
N SER A 181 10.12 -4.22 -13.88
CA SER A 181 10.85 -4.73 -15.05
C SER A 181 11.35 -6.18 -14.88
N GLU A 182 11.63 -6.59 -13.65
CA GLU A 182 12.11 -7.94 -13.32
C GLU A 182 10.98 -8.96 -13.14
N ASN A 183 9.87 -8.56 -12.52
CA ASN A 183 8.76 -9.48 -12.23
C ASN A 183 7.69 -9.52 -13.33
N TYR A 184 7.61 -8.47 -14.17
CA TYR A 184 6.65 -8.32 -15.26
C TYR A 184 7.37 -7.83 -16.53
N THR A 185 8.41 -8.57 -16.95
CA THR A 185 9.32 -8.15 -18.02
C THR A 185 8.60 -7.93 -19.35
N SER A 186 7.66 -8.80 -19.71
CA SER A 186 6.89 -8.69 -20.96
C SER A 186 6.05 -7.40 -20.97
N GLU A 187 5.33 -7.15 -19.89
CA GLU A 187 4.52 -5.96 -19.70
C GLU A 187 5.39 -4.70 -19.66
N ALA A 188 6.56 -4.75 -19.00
CA ALA A 188 7.49 -3.64 -18.97
C ALA A 188 8.00 -3.27 -20.37
N HIS A 189 8.33 -4.26 -21.21
CA HIS A 189 8.71 -4.03 -22.61
C HIS A 189 7.55 -3.50 -23.44
N GLN A 190 6.35 -4.03 -23.26
CA GLN A 190 5.16 -3.56 -23.95
C GLN A 190 4.85 -2.11 -23.60
N ILE A 191 4.86 -1.76 -22.31
CA ILE A 191 4.60 -0.41 -21.82
C ILE A 191 5.70 0.54 -22.28
N LEU A 192 6.98 0.14 -22.25
CA LEU A 192 8.08 0.96 -22.79
C LEU A 192 7.93 1.21 -24.30
N SER A 193 7.51 0.20 -25.06
CA SER A 193 7.23 0.37 -26.49
C SER A 193 6.09 1.36 -26.72
N ARG A 194 5.00 1.21 -25.96
CA ARG A 194 3.84 2.12 -26.02
C ARG A 194 4.18 3.53 -25.56
N SER A 195 4.99 3.70 -24.52
CA SER A 195 5.39 5.02 -24.02
C SER A 195 6.22 5.79 -25.07
N ASN A 196 6.83 5.10 -26.04
CA ASN A 196 7.52 5.71 -27.18
C ASN A 196 6.60 6.02 -28.37
N HIS A 197 5.28 5.89 -28.22
CA HIS A 197 4.31 6.18 -29.27
C HIS A 197 4.43 7.65 -29.74
N PRO A 198 4.42 7.93 -31.06
CA PRO A 198 4.78 9.26 -31.60
C PRO A 198 3.86 10.41 -31.18
N LYS A 199 2.58 10.13 -30.88
CA LYS A 199 1.59 11.15 -30.44
C LYS A 199 1.26 11.08 -28.95
N LEU A 200 0.89 9.89 -28.48
CA LEU A 200 0.48 9.61 -27.10
C LEU A 200 1.62 9.18 -26.16
N GLY A 201 2.88 9.26 -26.61
CA GLY A 201 4.03 8.84 -25.82
C GLY A 201 4.21 9.65 -24.54
N TYR A 202 4.86 9.03 -23.56
CA TYR A 202 5.23 9.63 -22.29
C TYR A 202 6.58 9.09 -21.83
N SER A 203 7.23 9.78 -20.90
CA SER A 203 8.53 9.38 -20.36
C SER A 203 8.37 8.22 -19.38
N TYR A 204 8.66 6.98 -19.81
CA TYR A 204 8.49 5.76 -19.01
C TYR A 204 9.03 5.88 -17.57
N ALA A 205 10.33 6.19 -17.41
CA ALA A 205 10.94 6.25 -16.08
C ALA A 205 10.38 7.40 -15.23
N ILE A 206 10.17 8.60 -15.80
CA ILE A 206 9.57 9.73 -15.05
C ILE A 206 8.15 9.40 -14.58
N VAL A 207 7.32 8.83 -15.46
CA VAL A 207 5.96 8.42 -15.10
C VAL A 207 6.00 7.33 -14.04
N GLY A 208 6.87 6.32 -14.16
CA GLY A 208 7.04 5.28 -13.13
C GLY A 208 7.48 5.84 -11.77
N ILE A 209 8.42 6.79 -11.73
CA ILE A 209 8.81 7.47 -10.48
C ILE A 209 7.64 8.28 -9.90
N ASN A 210 6.86 8.93 -10.76
CA ASN A 210 5.68 9.67 -10.34
C ASN A 210 4.54 8.77 -9.83
N LEU A 211 4.39 7.55 -10.36
CA LEU A 211 3.47 6.54 -9.84
C LEU A 211 3.99 5.91 -8.53
N THR A 212 5.31 5.85 -8.32
CA THR A 212 5.87 5.52 -7.00
C THR A 212 5.44 6.53 -5.95
N GLU A 213 5.43 7.82 -6.29
CA GLU A 213 4.89 8.87 -5.40
C GLU A 213 3.41 8.67 -5.11
N MET A 214 2.62 8.31 -6.13
CA MET A 214 1.19 8.01 -5.95
C MET A 214 0.97 6.81 -5.01
N ALA A 215 1.70 5.71 -5.21
CA ALA A 215 1.64 4.55 -4.31
C ALA A 215 1.99 4.93 -2.87
N TYR A 216 3.05 5.73 -2.69
CA TYR A 216 3.46 6.23 -1.38
C TYR A 216 2.40 7.13 -0.73
N SER A 217 1.81 8.06 -1.47
CA SER A 217 0.80 8.98 -0.93
C SER A 217 -0.48 8.25 -0.50
N LEU A 218 -0.89 7.21 -1.24
CA LEU A 218 -2.02 6.33 -0.88
C LEU A 218 -1.73 5.47 0.35
N LEU A 219 -0.47 5.04 0.55
CA LEU A 219 -0.03 4.38 1.78
C LEU A 219 -0.03 5.37 2.97
N LYS A 220 0.58 6.55 2.78
CA LYS A 220 0.71 7.57 3.84
C LYS A 220 -0.64 8.10 4.32
N SER A 221 -1.60 8.28 3.41
CA SER A 221 -2.95 8.77 3.73
C SER A 221 -3.89 7.68 4.28
N GLU A 222 -3.38 6.47 4.49
CA GLU A 222 -4.14 5.30 4.90
C GLU A 222 -5.20 4.80 3.90
N ALA A 223 -5.29 5.38 2.70
CA ALA A 223 -6.22 4.95 1.66
C ALA A 223 -5.99 3.50 1.23
N LEU A 224 -4.74 3.03 1.27
CA LEU A 224 -4.37 1.65 0.91
C LEU A 224 -4.69 0.62 2.02
N LYS A 225 -5.07 1.06 3.23
CA LYS A 225 -5.20 0.21 4.42
C LYS A 225 -6.24 -0.90 4.25
N PHE A 226 -7.44 -0.56 3.78
CA PHE A 226 -8.50 -1.55 3.56
C PHE A 226 -8.13 -2.59 2.51
N HIS A 227 -7.50 -2.16 1.42
CA HIS A 227 -7.02 -3.06 0.38
C HIS A 227 -6.01 -4.07 0.94
N LEU A 228 -4.98 -3.61 1.68
CA LEU A 228 -3.98 -4.51 2.26
C LEU A 228 -4.55 -5.47 3.30
N TYR A 229 -5.52 -5.03 4.12
CA TYR A 229 -6.20 -5.91 5.08
C TYR A 229 -7.02 -7.02 4.40
N ASN A 230 -7.50 -6.81 3.17
CA ASN A 230 -8.18 -7.85 2.40
C ASN A 230 -7.23 -8.71 1.58
N PHE A 231 -6.13 -8.12 1.11
CA PHE A 231 -5.18 -8.81 0.24
C PHE A 231 -4.23 -9.72 1.02
N VAL A 232 -3.78 -9.28 2.20
CA VAL A 232 -2.74 -9.97 2.98
C VAL A 232 -3.35 -10.56 4.26
N PRO A 233 -3.54 -11.90 4.35
CA PRO A 233 -3.99 -12.56 5.58
C PRO A 233 -2.82 -12.70 6.57
N GLY A 234 -2.20 -11.58 6.96
CA GLY A 234 -0.99 -11.54 7.78
C GLY A 234 -0.33 -10.17 7.79
N VAL A 235 1.00 -10.15 7.81
CA VAL A 235 1.82 -8.94 7.86
C VAL A 235 2.02 -8.42 6.43
N PRO A 236 1.49 -7.24 6.04
CA PRO A 236 1.87 -6.61 4.78
C PRO A 236 3.35 -6.19 4.81
N THR A 237 4.02 -6.33 3.68
CA THR A 237 5.49 -6.16 3.52
C THR A 237 5.81 -5.28 2.32
N MET A 238 7.07 -4.89 2.16
CA MET A 238 7.57 -4.11 1.01
C MET A 238 7.17 -4.75 -0.34
N GLU A 239 7.15 -6.08 -0.43
CA GLU A 239 6.71 -6.80 -1.63
C GLU A 239 5.29 -6.42 -2.04
N HIS A 240 4.36 -6.35 -1.08
CA HIS A 240 2.97 -5.97 -1.34
C HIS A 240 2.85 -4.50 -1.80
N PHE A 241 3.72 -3.61 -1.32
CA PHE A 241 3.81 -2.24 -1.82
C PHE A 241 4.30 -2.22 -3.28
N HIS A 242 5.33 -3.01 -3.61
CA HIS A 242 5.83 -3.13 -4.98
C HIS A 242 4.78 -3.73 -5.93
N GLN A 243 4.02 -4.73 -5.49
CA GLN A 243 2.91 -5.30 -6.26
C GLN A 243 1.80 -4.26 -6.53
N PHE A 244 1.46 -3.44 -5.53
CA PHE A 244 0.52 -2.33 -5.74
C PHE A 244 1.06 -1.30 -6.73
N TYR A 245 2.35 -0.96 -6.64
CA TYR A 245 3.01 -0.11 -7.64
C TYR A 245 2.91 -0.71 -9.06
N CYS A 246 3.17 -2.00 -9.23
CA CYS A 246 3.06 -2.67 -10.53
C CYS A 246 1.64 -2.58 -11.09
N TYR A 247 0.63 -2.75 -10.23
CA TYR A 247 -0.77 -2.54 -10.60
C TYR A 247 -1.00 -1.11 -11.12
N LEU A 248 -0.48 -0.08 -10.43
CA LEU A 248 -0.63 1.30 -10.86
C LEU A 248 0.03 1.56 -12.23
N VAL A 249 1.23 1.03 -12.48
CA VAL A 249 1.92 1.22 -13.77
C VAL A 249 1.11 0.63 -14.91
N TYR A 250 0.66 -0.60 -14.76
CA TYR A 250 -0.10 -1.31 -15.78
C TYR A 250 -1.45 -0.64 -16.07
N GLU A 251 -2.20 -0.27 -15.02
CA GLU A 251 -3.51 0.37 -15.18
C GLU A 251 -3.40 1.83 -15.62
N PHE A 252 -2.32 2.53 -15.26
CA PHE A 252 -2.08 3.89 -15.76
C PHE A 252 -1.82 3.88 -17.26
N ASP A 253 -1.02 2.94 -17.77
CA ASP A 253 -0.77 2.83 -19.21
C ASP A 253 -2.07 2.58 -19.99
N LYS A 254 -2.92 1.65 -19.53
CA LYS A 254 -4.25 1.44 -20.13
C LYS A 254 -5.08 2.72 -20.12
N PHE A 255 -5.24 3.32 -18.93
CA PHE A 255 -6.00 4.53 -18.74
C PHE A 255 -5.52 5.68 -19.64
N TRP A 256 -4.20 5.90 -19.72
CA TRP A 256 -3.62 6.97 -20.53
C TRP A 256 -3.99 6.86 -22.01
N PHE A 257 -3.92 5.66 -22.57
CA PHE A 257 -4.27 5.42 -23.97
C PHE A 257 -5.77 5.39 -24.23
N GLU A 258 -6.60 5.03 -23.24
CA GLU A 258 -8.05 5.15 -23.32
C GLU A 258 -8.49 6.63 -23.36
N GLU A 259 -7.88 7.46 -22.53
CA GLU A 259 -8.17 8.89 -22.43
C GLU A 259 -7.70 9.70 -23.64
N LYS A 260 -6.72 9.18 -24.40
CA LYS A 260 -6.13 9.83 -25.60
C LYS A 260 -5.82 11.31 -25.38
N PRO A 261 -4.97 11.63 -24.39
CA PRO A 261 -4.66 13.01 -24.04
C PRO A 261 -4.12 13.79 -25.24
N GLU A 262 -4.54 15.04 -25.36
CA GLU A 262 -4.15 15.91 -26.47
C GLU A 262 -2.64 16.16 -26.53
N SER A 263 -2.00 16.24 -25.36
CA SER A 263 -0.58 16.50 -25.21
C SER A 263 -0.08 16.00 -23.86
N ILE A 264 1.19 15.59 -23.81
CA ILE A 264 1.92 15.26 -22.59
C ILE A 264 1.94 16.43 -21.58
N MET A 265 1.75 17.67 -22.04
CA MET A 265 1.66 18.85 -21.16
C MET A 265 0.51 18.77 -20.14
N TYR A 266 -0.53 17.98 -20.44
CA TYR A 266 -1.65 17.74 -19.53
C TYR A 266 -1.43 16.55 -18.58
N PHE A 267 -0.22 15.99 -18.53
CA PHE A 267 0.08 14.80 -17.72
C PHE A 267 -0.46 14.89 -16.30
N ASN A 268 -0.19 15.99 -15.59
CA ASN A 268 -0.63 16.16 -14.20
C ASN A 268 -2.15 16.11 -14.05
N MET A 269 -2.92 16.64 -15.01
CA MET A 269 -4.38 16.59 -14.99
C MET A 269 -4.89 15.15 -15.10
N TYR A 270 -4.37 14.39 -16.06
CA TYR A 270 -4.75 12.98 -16.24
C TYR A 270 -4.25 12.10 -15.09
N ARG A 271 -3.07 12.42 -14.54
CA ARG A 271 -2.52 11.76 -13.37
C ARG A 271 -3.43 11.93 -12.15
N GLU A 272 -3.92 13.14 -11.88
CA GLU A 272 -4.88 13.35 -10.78
C GLU A 272 -6.24 12.70 -11.08
N LYS A 273 -6.71 12.71 -12.33
CA LYS A 273 -7.91 11.95 -12.73
C LYS A 273 -7.75 10.45 -12.45
N PHE A 274 -6.59 9.89 -12.77
CA PHE A 274 -6.25 8.49 -12.45
C PHE A 274 -6.17 8.26 -10.94
N HIS A 275 -5.54 9.18 -10.20
CA HIS A 275 -5.44 9.10 -8.74
C HIS A 275 -6.82 9.03 -8.08
N GLU A 276 -7.77 9.87 -8.50
CA GLU A 276 -9.15 9.84 -7.99
C GLU A 276 -9.89 8.55 -8.39
N LYS A 277 -9.66 8.04 -9.61
CA LYS A 277 -10.16 6.71 -10.02
C LYS A 277 -9.66 5.62 -9.07
N ILE A 278 -8.35 5.60 -8.77
CA ILE A 278 -7.76 4.61 -7.85
C ILE A 278 -8.29 4.76 -6.42
N LYS A 279 -8.41 5.98 -5.89
CA LYS A 279 -9.03 6.21 -4.58
C LYS A 279 -10.46 5.67 -4.53
N GLY A 280 -11.25 5.94 -5.56
CA GLY A 280 -12.61 5.41 -5.68
C GLY A 280 -12.65 3.88 -5.61
N LEU A 281 -11.74 3.20 -6.31
CA LEU A 281 -11.64 1.74 -6.26
C LEU A 281 -11.19 1.23 -4.88
N LEU A 282 -10.29 1.93 -4.19
CA LEU A 282 -9.82 1.56 -2.85
C LEU A 282 -10.92 1.69 -1.77
N LEU A 283 -11.97 2.47 -2.03
CA LEU A 283 -13.15 2.53 -1.16
C LEU A 283 -14.06 1.31 -1.29
N ASP A 284 -13.96 0.55 -2.39
CA ASP A 284 -14.69 -0.71 -2.51
C ASP A 284 -14.03 -1.79 -1.66
N LEU A 285 -14.67 -2.06 -0.52
CA LEU A 285 -14.24 -3.00 0.50
C LEU A 285 -14.22 -4.47 0.04
N LYS A 286 -14.71 -4.78 -1.16
CA LYS A 286 -14.68 -6.13 -1.75
C LYS A 286 -13.61 -6.29 -2.81
N LEU A 287 -13.03 -5.19 -3.30
CA LEU A 287 -12.19 -5.21 -4.48
C LEU A 287 -10.72 -5.48 -4.13
N ASN A 288 -10.06 -6.31 -4.95
CA ASN A 288 -8.67 -6.70 -4.75
C ASN A 288 -7.85 -6.42 -6.02
N LEU A 289 -7.43 -5.16 -6.14
CA LEU A 289 -6.67 -4.60 -7.28
C LEU A 289 -5.51 -5.48 -7.74
N VAL A 290 -4.66 -5.95 -6.82
CA VAL A 290 -3.47 -6.75 -7.16
C VAL A 290 -3.84 -8.15 -7.67
N LYS A 291 -4.89 -8.78 -7.14
CA LYS A 291 -5.36 -10.07 -7.67
C LYS A 291 -5.86 -9.95 -9.11
N ASP A 292 -6.41 -8.80 -9.48
CA ASP A 292 -6.91 -8.56 -10.83
C ASP A 292 -5.77 -8.31 -11.82
N LEU A 293 -4.63 -7.74 -11.39
CA LEU A 293 -3.38 -7.72 -12.17
C LEU A 293 -2.92 -9.13 -12.53
N LEU A 294 -2.86 -10.03 -11.53
CA LEU A 294 -2.41 -11.42 -11.70
C LEU A 294 -3.33 -12.22 -12.62
N LYS A 295 -4.63 -11.90 -12.63
CA LYS A 295 -5.60 -12.51 -13.57
C LYS A 295 -5.51 -11.90 -14.97
N GLY A 296 -5.26 -10.60 -15.08
CA GLY A 296 -5.12 -9.91 -16.36
C GLY A 296 -3.86 -10.33 -17.12
N ALA A 297 -2.74 -10.56 -16.42
CA ALA A 297 -1.50 -11.07 -17.02
C ALA A 297 -1.67 -12.51 -17.54
N ALA A 298 -2.42 -13.35 -16.83
CA ALA A 298 -2.69 -14.74 -17.24
C ALA A 298 -3.68 -14.90 -18.41
N LEU A 299 -4.30 -13.82 -18.89
CA LEU A 299 -5.26 -13.85 -20.02
C LEU A 299 -4.61 -13.50 -21.37
N TYR A 300 -3.29 -13.33 -21.40
CA TYR A 300 -2.50 -13.07 -22.62
C TYR A 300 -1.40 -14.12 -22.88
N GLU A 301 -1.42 -15.25 -22.17
CA GLU A 301 -0.75 -16.51 -22.55
C GLU A 301 -1.73 -17.45 -23.26
#